data_AF-A0A497STL8-F1
#
_entry.id   AF-A0A497STL8-F1
#
_cell.length_a   1.000
_cell.length_b   1.000
_cell.length_c   1.000
_cell.angle_alpha   90.00
_cell.angle_beta   90.00
_cell.angle_gamma   90.00
#
_symmetry.space_group_name_H-M   'P 1'
#
loop_
_entity.id
_entity.type
_entity.pdbx_description
1 polymer ?
#
loop_
_entity_poly.entity_id
_entity_poly.type
_entity_poly.pdbx_seq_one_letter_code
_entity_poly.pdbx_strand_id
1 'polypeptide(L)'
;MRGQMYAWIVILVLVFVTGFLWIIFSEIYNGYVFPEFEEHLSSNNETATTFTWIKNVWSYWPLILIFGLIIYGIVSALRREPYSQYG
;
A
#
# COMPACT_ATOMS: atom_id res chain seq x y z
N MET A 1 -9.31 25.80 -2.32
CA MET A 1 -8.56 25.59 -1.04
C MET A 1 -9.17 24.47 -0.19
N ARG A 2 -10.48 24.47 0.09
CA ARG A 2 -11.12 23.42 0.93
C ARG A 2 -11.03 22.00 0.34
N GLY A 3 -11.22 21.83 -0.98
CA GLY A 3 -11.14 20.52 -1.64
C GLY A 3 -9.74 19.89 -1.63
N GLN A 4 -8.68 20.69 -1.80
CA GLN A 4 -7.30 20.20 -1.71
C GLN A 4 -6.94 19.76 -0.29
N MET A 5 -7.34 20.52 0.74
CA MET A 5 -7.11 20.14 2.14
C MET A 5 -7.81 18.83 2.48
N TYR A 6 -9.03 18.62 1.98
CA TYR A 6 -9.76 17.38 2.14
C TYR A 6 -9.03 16.18 1.50
N ALA A 7 -8.52 16.33 0.27
CA ALA A 7 -7.77 15.27 -0.40
C ALA A 7 -6.53 14.82 0.40
N TRP A 8 -5.77 15.77 0.96
CA TRP A 8 -4.61 15.46 1.80
C TRP A 8 -4.98 14.79 3.13
N ILE A 9 -6.07 15.21 3.77
CA ILE A 9 -6.57 14.56 4.99
C ILE A 9 -6.97 13.11 4.69
N VAL A 10 -7.67 12.87 3.58
CA VAL A 10 -8.06 11.51 3.17
C VAL A 10 -6.83 10.64 2.89
N ILE A 11 -5.81 11.18 2.20
CA ILE A 11 -4.54 10.48 1.97
C ILE A 11 -3.88 10.10 3.29
N LEU A 12 -3.78 11.03 4.25
CA LEU A 12 -3.19 10.77 5.56
C LEU A 12 -3.93 9.68 6.33
N VAL A 13 -5.27 9.71 6.32
CA VAL A 13 -6.10 8.68 6.96
C VAL A 13 -5.89 7.33 6.30
N LEU A 14 -5.85 7.27 4.96
CA LEU A 14 -5.60 6.03 4.23
C LEU A 14 -4.22 5.45 4.52
N VAL A 15 -3.17 6.28 4.53
CA VAL A 15 -1.81 5.86 4.91
C VAL A 15 -1.80 5.32 6.35
N PHE A 16 -2.47 6.00 7.28
CA PHE A 16 -2.54 5.58 8.67
C PHE A 16 -3.24 4.22 8.83
N VAL A 17 -4.43 4.06 8.26
CA VAL A 17 -5.20 2.80 8.34
C VAL A 17 -4.45 1.66 7.64
N THR A 18 -3.85 1.93 6.48
CA THR A 18 -3.10 0.93 5.72
C THR A 18 -1.84 0.50 6.48
N GLY A 19 -1.10 1.45 7.06
CA GLY A 19 0.08 1.15 7.88
C GLY A 19 -0.29 0.34 9.12
N PHE A 20 -1.36 0.71 9.80
CA PHE A 20 -1.84 -0.01 10.98
C PHE A 20 -2.24 -1.46 10.65
N LEU A 21 -3.05 -1.65 9.59
CA LEU A 21 -3.40 -2.99 9.12
C LEU A 21 -2.16 -3.78 8.70
N TRP A 22 -1.25 -3.17 7.96
CA TRP A 22 -0.03 -3.85 7.52
C TRP A 22 0.84 -4.30 8.69
N ILE A 23 0.95 -3.52 9.78
CA ILE A 23 1.69 -3.93 10.98
C ILE A 23 1.05 -5.19 11.59
N ILE A 24 -0.26 -5.16 11.85
CA ILE A 24 -0.98 -6.30 12.44
C ILE A 24 -0.83 -7.55 11.57
N PHE A 25 -1.09 -7.42 10.27
CA PHE A 25 -1.00 -8.54 9.36
C PHE A 25 0.43 -9.01 9.17
N SER A 26 1.42 -8.12 9.12
CA SER A 26 2.83 -8.52 8.97
C SER A 26 3.36 -9.27 10.18
N GLU A 27 2.88 -8.97 11.38
CA GLU A 27 3.21 -9.76 12.57
C GLU A 27 2.70 -11.21 12.42
N ILE A 28 1.46 -11.38 11.97
CA ILE A 28 0.86 -12.71 11.73
C ILE A 28 1.55 -13.43 10.57
N TYR A 29 1.74 -12.75 9.44
CA TYR A 29 2.31 -13.35 8.23
C TYR A 29 3.78 -13.73 8.43
N ASN A 30 4.61 -12.87 9.02
CA ASN A 30 6.02 -13.20 9.25
C ASN A 30 6.22 -14.16 10.43
N GLY A 31 5.33 -14.14 11.42
CA GLY A 31 5.45 -14.98 12.62
C GLY A 31 4.97 -16.41 12.43
N TYR A 32 3.92 -16.62 11.62
CA TYR A 32 3.25 -17.93 11.53
C TYR A 32 3.12 -18.41 10.10
N VAL A 33 2.52 -17.61 9.22
CA VAL A 33 2.16 -18.05 7.86
C VAL A 33 3.41 -18.32 7.03
N PHE A 34 4.36 -17.38 6.99
CA PHE A 34 5.51 -17.55 6.13
C PHE A 34 6.44 -18.69 6.52
N PRO A 35 6.78 -18.86 7.81
CA PRO A 35 7.55 -20.02 8.26
C PRO A 35 6.86 -21.35 7.96
N GLU A 36 5.54 -21.45 8.19
CA GLU A 36 4.77 -22.68 7.93
C GLU A 36 4.77 -23.06 6.44
N PHE A 37 4.63 -22.08 5.55
CA PHE A 37 4.73 -22.32 4.11
C PHE A 37 6.17 -22.66 3.67
N GLU A 38 7.21 -22.06 4.24
CA GLU A 38 8.62 -22.40 3.94
C GLU A 38 8.93 -23.87 4.31
N GLU A 39 8.40 -24.34 5.45
CA GLU A 39 8.57 -25.74 5.89
C GLU A 39 7.92 -26.74 4.92
N HIS A 40 6.72 -26.44 4.42
CA HIS A 40 6.01 -27.31 3.48
C HIS A 40 6.56 -27.26 2.04
N LEU A 41 7.20 -26.15 1.66
CA LEU A 41 7.72 -25.92 0.30
C LEU A 41 9.19 -26.31 0.12
N SER A 42 9.85 -26.78 1.19
CA SER A 42 11.28 -27.13 1.22
C SER A 42 11.72 -28.19 0.18
N SER A 43 10.77 -28.89 -0.46
CA SER A 43 11.04 -29.92 -1.47
C SER A 43 10.96 -29.45 -2.93
N ASN A 44 10.43 -28.25 -3.21
CA ASN A 44 10.20 -27.75 -4.59
C ASN A 44 10.83 -26.37 -4.82
N ASN A 45 11.93 -26.33 -5.58
CA ASN A 45 12.70 -25.11 -5.88
C ASN A 45 11.90 -24.02 -6.61
N GLU A 46 11.00 -24.38 -7.52
CA GLU A 46 10.18 -23.40 -8.24
C GLU A 46 9.20 -22.69 -7.30
N THR A 47 8.53 -23.46 -6.43
CA THR A 47 7.55 -22.90 -5.49
C THR A 47 8.21 -22.02 -4.42
N ALA A 48 9.42 -22.37 -3.98
CA ALA A 48 10.21 -21.55 -3.06
C ALA A 48 10.58 -20.18 -3.65
N THR A 49 10.84 -20.12 -4.97
CA THR A 49 11.17 -18.86 -5.65
C THR A 49 9.95 -17.95 -5.74
N THR A 50 8.79 -18.49 -6.14
CA THR A 50 7.53 -17.73 -6.16
C THR A 50 7.13 -17.24 -4.77
N PHE A 51 7.33 -18.06 -3.75
CA PHE A 51 7.03 -17.72 -2.38
C PHE A 51 7.90 -16.56 -1.86
N THR A 52 9.20 -16.58 -2.16
CA THR A 52 10.13 -15.48 -1.84
C THR A 52 9.69 -14.18 -2.51
N TRP A 53 9.21 -14.25 -3.76
CA TRP A 53 8.67 -13.09 -4.46
C TRP A 53 7.41 -12.54 -3.76
N ILE A 54 6.48 -13.40 -3.35
CA ILE A 54 5.27 -12.99 -2.61
C ILE A 54 5.63 -12.29 -1.30
N LYS A 55 6.57 -12.85 -0.54
CA LYS A 55 7.07 -12.26 0.72
C LYS A 55 7.67 -10.87 0.50
N ASN A 56 8.47 -10.71 -0.56
CA ASN A 56 9.01 -9.42 -0.95
C ASN A 56 7.90 -8.43 -1.34
N VAL A 57 6.93 -8.85 -2.17
CA VAL A 57 5.80 -8.01 -2.56
C VAL A 57 5.00 -7.56 -1.33
N TRP A 58 4.73 -8.46 -0.38
CA TRP A 58 4.04 -8.13 0.87
C TRP A 58 4.80 -7.08 1.70
N SER A 59 6.13 -7.17 1.74
CA SER A 59 6.96 -6.20 2.45
C SER A 59 6.99 -4.82 1.78
N TYR A 60 6.95 -4.76 0.45
CA TYR A 60 7.03 -3.49 -0.29
C TYR A 60 5.67 -2.89 -0.65
N TRP A 61 4.59 -3.66 -0.54
CA TRP A 61 3.22 -3.24 -0.82
C TRP A 61 2.84 -1.89 -0.19
N PRO A 62 3.15 -1.61 1.10
CA PRO A 62 2.74 -0.35 1.73
C PRO A 62 3.46 0.84 1.11
N LEU A 63 4.74 0.67 0.76
CA LEU A 63 5.54 1.70 0.12
C LEU A 63 4.96 2.02 -1.27
N ILE A 64 4.62 1.00 -2.06
CA ILE A 64 3.99 1.19 -3.38
C ILE A 64 2.67 1.97 -3.24
N LEU A 65 1.85 1.63 -2.25
CA LEU A 65 0.59 2.33 -1.98
C LEU A 65 0.81 3.80 -1.57
N ILE A 66 1.78 4.06 -0.68
CA ILE A 66 2.14 5.44 -0.28
C ILE A 66 2.60 6.25 -1.48
N PHE A 67 3.48 5.69 -2.33
CA PHE A 67 3.92 6.35 -3.56
C PHE A 67 2.75 6.67 -4.50
N GLY A 68 1.84 5.70 -4.70
CA GLY A 68 0.64 5.92 -5.50
C GLY A 68 -0.27 7.03 -4.97
N LEU A 69 -0.47 7.08 -3.64
CA LEU A 69 -1.26 8.12 -2.98
C LEU A 69 -0.60 9.50 -3.09
N ILE A 70 0.74 9.59 -3.00
CA ILE A 70 1.46 10.85 -3.18
C ILE A 70 1.29 11.36 -4.62
N ILE A 71 1.47 10.49 -5.62
CA ILE A 71 1.26 10.86 -7.04
C ILE A 71 -0.18 11.32 -7.25
N TYR A 72 -1.15 10.61 -6.69
CA TYR A 72 -2.56 11.02 -6.74
C TYR A 72 -2.77 12.40 -6.10
N GLY A 73 -2.19 12.65 -4.93
CA GLY A 73 -2.22 13.94 -4.26
C GLY A 73 -1.68 15.07 -5.15
N ILE A 74 -0.52 14.86 -5.78
CA ILE A 74 0.09 15.81 -6.72
C ILE A 74 -0.82 16.06 -7.93
N VAL A 75 -1.30 15.00 -8.60
CA VAL A 75 -2.19 15.13 -9.77
C VAL A 75 -3.50 15.84 -9.41
N SER A 76 -4.09 15.52 -8.26
CA SER A 76 -5.30 16.18 -7.78
C SER A 76 -5.07 17.67 -7.47
N ALA A 77 -3.90 18.03 -6.95
CA ALA A 77 -3.54 19.41 -6.69
C ALA A 77 -3.30 20.21 -7.99
N LEU A 78 -2.75 19.55 -9.02
CA LEU A 78 -2.51 20.11 -10.34
C LEU A 78 -3.78 20.23 -11.21
N ARG A 79 -4.77 19.34 -11.02
CA ARG A 79 -6.14 19.50 -11.55
C ARG A 79 -6.85 20.67 -10.84
N ARG A 80 -6.38 21.89 -11.08
CA ARG A 80 -7.17 23.10 -10.84
C ARG A 80 -8.44 22.99 -11.68
N GLU A 81 -9.58 22.89 -11.00
CA GLU A 81 -10.90 23.04 -11.60
C GLU A 81 -10.90 24.30 -12.48
N PRO A 82 -11.35 24.25 -13.75
CA PRO A 82 -11.70 25.49 -14.44
C PRO A 82 -12.80 26.13 -13.60
N TYR A 83 -12.51 27.33 -13.09
CA TYR A 83 -13.47 28.15 -12.35
C TYR A 83 -14.84 28.01 -13.01
N SER A 84 -15.84 27.64 -12.23
CA SER A 84 -17.24 27.76 -12.63
C SER A 84 -17.48 29.23 -13.02
N GLN A 85 -17.31 29.53 -14.31
CA GLN A 85 -17.95 30.68 -14.93
C GLN A 85 -19.44 30.37 -14.97
N TYR A 86 -20.10 30.54 -13.82
CA TYR A 86 -21.47 30.99 -13.84
C TYR A 86 -21.43 32.42 -14.38
N GLY A 87 -21.74 32.54 -15.68
CA GLY A 87 -22.82 33.41 -16.09
C GLY A 87 -24.14 32.67 -15.88
#